data_AF-A0A922YRM9-F1
#
_entry.id   AF-A0A922YRM9-F1
#
_cell.length_a   1.000
_cell.length_b   1.000
_cell.length_c   1.000
_cell.angle_alpha   90.00
_cell.angle_beta   90.00
_cell.angle_gamma   90.00
#
_symmetry.space_group_name_H-M   'P 1'
#
loop_
_entity.id
_entity.type
_entity.pdbx_description
1 polymer ?
#
loop_
_entity_poly.entity_id
_entity_poly.type
_entity_poly.pdbx_seq_one_letter_code
_entity_poly.pdbx_strand_id
1 'polypeptide(L)'
;MTSPSPRTGVSPWWRIASVVLMIALLLAWATSASMFEQLKAQITHLQGRLDQTAQVRFVSVLQDSMGQPAMLITHDPQQGMLLVQRLNDVREGREDSMQIWAIAGDAAPRSLGVVESKYQTFQMPVAANALEGATEIGVSAENKGGVSAGTGPSLPWLFKGWWIKKSV
;
A
#
# COMPACT_ATOMS: atom_id res chain seq x y z
N MET A 1 29.53 64.95 64.28
CA MET A 1 28.52 63.90 64.55
C MET A 1 28.20 63.23 63.23
N THR A 2 28.58 61.96 63.05
CA THR A 2 28.43 61.22 61.77
C THR A 2 27.28 60.23 61.88
N SER A 3 26.25 60.37 61.03
CA SER A 3 25.13 59.43 60.93
C SER A 3 25.52 58.21 60.07
N PRO A 4 25.16 56.97 60.44
CA PRO A 4 25.44 55.80 59.62
C PRO A 4 24.38 55.63 58.51
N SER A 5 24.82 55.32 57.29
CA SER A 5 23.94 54.98 56.16
C SER A 5 23.35 53.57 56.33
N PRO A 6 22.06 53.36 56.03
CA PRO A 6 21.45 52.04 56.09
C PRO A 6 21.96 51.17 54.94
N ARG A 7 22.49 49.99 55.27
CA ARG A 7 22.85 48.97 54.28
C ARG A 7 21.58 48.33 53.75
N THR A 8 21.26 48.55 52.48
CA THR A 8 20.18 47.88 51.76
C THR A 8 20.62 46.45 51.41
N GLY A 9 20.49 45.53 52.37
CA GLY A 9 20.66 44.10 52.13
C GLY A 9 19.31 43.47 51.81
N VAL A 10 19.22 42.77 50.68
CA VAL A 10 18.06 41.92 50.36
C VAL A 10 17.89 40.83 51.43
N SER A 11 16.66 40.58 51.88
CA SER A 11 16.41 39.63 52.96
C SER A 11 16.89 38.22 52.54
N PRO A 12 17.51 37.45 53.46
CA PRO A 12 17.99 36.10 53.15
C PRO A 12 16.91 35.18 52.55
N TRP A 13 15.66 35.37 52.94
CA TRP A 13 14.51 34.63 52.43
C TRP A 13 14.20 34.92 50.95
N TRP A 14 14.32 36.19 50.51
CA TRP A 14 14.17 36.56 49.09
C TRP A 14 15.24 35.96 48.19
N ARG A 15 16.46 35.78 48.72
CA ARG A 15 17.55 35.11 48.00
C ARG A 15 17.26 33.62 47.81
N ILE A 16 16.75 32.95 48.85
CA ILE A 16 16.33 31.54 48.77
C ILE A 16 15.17 31.38 47.78
N ALA A 17 14.14 32.23 47.85
CA ALA A 17 13.02 32.21 46.93
C ALA A 17 13.48 32.35 45.46
N SER A 18 14.41 33.28 45.19
CA SER A 18 14.95 33.50 43.84
C SER A 18 15.73 32.29 43.32
N VAL A 19 16.54 31.64 44.17
CA VAL A 19 17.30 30.45 43.78
C VAL A 19 16.36 29.28 43.47
N VAL A 20 15.33 29.06 44.30
CA VAL A 20 14.33 28.01 44.06
C VAL A 20 13.58 28.24 42.75
N LEU A 21 13.18 29.49 42.48
CA LEU A 21 12.46 29.84 41.25
C LEU A 21 13.34 29.66 40.01
N MET A 22 14.63 29.98 40.10
CA MET A 22 15.59 29.76 39.02
C MET A 22 15.78 28.26 38.74
N ILE A 23 15.87 27.42 39.78
CA ILE A 23 15.95 25.97 39.64
C ILE A 23 14.67 25.40 39.01
N ALA A 24 13.49 25.87 39.44
CA ALA A 24 12.21 25.46 38.87
C ALA A 24 12.11 25.83 37.38
N LEU A 25 12.58 27.02 37.00
CA LEU A 25 12.60 27.49 35.61
C LEU A 25 13.52 26.62 34.73
N LEU A 26 14.70 26.25 35.25
CA LEU A 26 15.64 25.37 34.56
C LEU A 26 15.07 23.95 34.39
N LEU A 27 14.40 23.41 35.41
CA LEU A 27 13.77 22.09 35.36
C LEU A 27 12.57 22.05 34.39
N ALA A 28 11.73 23.10 34.39
CA ALA A 28 10.61 23.24 33.47
C ALA A 28 11.06 23.36 32.01
N TRP A 29 12.19 24.04 31.77
CA TRP A 29 12.74 24.18 30.43
C TRP A 29 13.33 22.87 29.90
N ALA A 30 14.08 22.13 30.73
CA ALA A 30 14.67 20.85 30.35
C ALA A 30 13.61 19.77 29.99
N THR A 31 12.49 19.75 30.72
CA THR A 31 11.39 18.81 30.45
C THR A 31 10.62 19.17 29.18
N SER A 32 10.45 20.46 28.87
CA SER A 32 9.77 20.92 27.65
C SER A 32 10.55 20.60 26.36
N ALA A 33 11.88 20.70 26.39
CA ALA A 33 12.71 20.38 25.23
C ALA A 33 12.67 18.89 24.84
N SER A 34 12.59 17.99 25.83
CA SER A 34 12.55 16.54 25.61
C SER A 34 11.27 16.07 24.90
N MET A 35 10.12 16.59 25.31
CA MET A 35 8.83 16.23 24.70
C MET A 35 8.73 16.71 23.24
N PHE A 36 9.35 17.85 22.92
CA PHE A 36 9.36 18.38 21.55
C PHE A 36 10.21 17.52 20.61
N GLU A 37 11.35 17.03 21.06
CA GLU A 37 12.19 16.12 20.27
C GLU A 37 11.51 14.75 20.08
N GLN A 38 10.81 14.24 21.09
CA GLN A 38 10.02 13.01 20.95
C GLN A 38 8.86 13.18 19.95
N LEU A 39 8.17 14.33 19.98
CA LEU A 39 7.10 14.63 19.02
C LEU A 39 7.65 14.74 17.59
N LYS A 40 8.80 15.41 17.40
CA LYS A 40 9.48 15.47 16.10
C LYS A 40 9.87 14.09 15.59
N ALA A 41 10.50 13.27 16.44
CA ALA A 41 10.91 11.92 16.06
C ALA A 41 9.69 11.07 15.65
N GLN A 42 8.56 11.21 16.34
CA GLN A 42 7.31 10.56 15.96
C GLN A 42 6.76 11.08 14.64
N ILE A 43 6.76 12.40 14.41
CA ILE A 43 6.31 12.99 13.14
C ILE A 43 7.18 12.53 11.97
N THR A 44 8.51 12.54 12.12
CA THR A 44 9.43 12.06 11.08
C THR A 44 9.26 10.57 10.79
N HIS A 45 9.03 9.76 11.84
CA HIS A 45 8.76 8.34 11.68
C HIS A 45 7.41 8.08 10.98
N LEU A 46 6.37 8.89 11.25
CA LEU A 46 5.10 8.82 10.55
C LEU A 46 5.21 9.31 9.09
N GLN A 47 5.98 10.37 8.84
CA GLN A 47 6.24 10.87 7.49
C GLN A 47 7.01 9.84 6.64
N GLY A 48 8.01 9.16 7.21
CA GLY A 48 8.75 8.10 6.52
C GLY A 48 7.89 6.88 6.16
N ARG A 49 6.81 6.62 6.90
CA ARG A 49 5.84 5.55 6.56
C ARG A 49 4.94 5.93 5.39
N LEU A 50 4.66 7.22 5.20
CA LEU A 50 3.80 7.74 4.12
C LEU A 50 4.53 7.73 2.77
N ASP A 51 5.81 8.07 2.72
CA ASP A 51 6.61 7.99 1.49
C ASP A 51 6.78 6.53 0.99
N GLN A 52 6.72 5.55 1.90
CA GLN A 52 6.74 4.12 1.56
C GLN A 52 5.37 3.56 1.12
N THR A 53 4.27 4.33 1.25
CA THR A 53 2.91 3.87 0.91
C THR A 53 2.37 4.39 -0.41
N ALA A 54 3.21 4.96 -1.27
CA ALA A 54 2.94 5.08 -2.71
C ALA A 54 2.93 3.68 -3.37
N GLN A 55 2.08 2.79 -2.85
CA GLN A 55 1.78 1.49 -3.44
C GLN A 55 1.00 1.76 -4.71
N VAL A 56 1.73 1.76 -5.82
CA VAL A 56 1.15 1.74 -7.16
C VAL A 56 0.30 0.48 -7.26
N ARG A 57 -1.01 0.66 -7.03
CA ARG A 57 -1.99 -0.42 -7.12
C ARG A 57 -2.51 -0.43 -8.54
N PHE A 58 -2.26 -1.50 -9.27
CA PHE A 58 -2.92 -1.71 -10.55
C PHE A 58 -4.18 -2.54 -10.34
N VAL A 59 -5.24 -2.18 -11.03
CA VAL A 59 -6.56 -2.79 -10.89
C VAL A 59 -7.16 -3.03 -12.28
N SER A 60 -7.81 -4.17 -12.46
CA SER A 60 -8.71 -4.41 -13.59
C SER A 60 -10.02 -5.02 -13.09
N VAL A 61 -11.12 -4.48 -13.59
CA VAL A 61 -12.44 -5.09 -13.47
C VAL A 61 -12.71 -5.80 -14.80
N LEU A 62 -12.69 -7.12 -14.76
CA LEU A 62 -12.99 -7.97 -15.89
C LEU A 62 -14.50 -8.13 -16.03
N GLN A 63 -14.98 -7.89 -17.25
CA GLN A 63 -16.37 -8.01 -17.62
C GLN A 63 -16.56 -9.20 -18.56
N ASP A 64 -17.74 -9.80 -18.50
CA ASP A 64 -18.15 -10.84 -19.45
C ASP A 64 -18.55 -10.27 -20.82
N SER A 65 -18.99 -11.14 -21.74
CA SER A 65 -19.44 -10.76 -23.08
C SER A 65 -20.72 -9.90 -23.08
N MET A 66 -21.46 -9.85 -21.97
CA MET A 66 -22.63 -8.99 -21.78
C MET A 66 -22.28 -7.67 -21.07
N GLY A 67 -21.01 -7.45 -20.71
CA GLY A 67 -20.55 -6.26 -19.99
C GLY A 67 -20.81 -6.31 -18.48
N GLN A 68 -21.14 -7.47 -17.91
CA GLN A 68 -21.34 -7.59 -16.47
C GLN A 68 -20.01 -7.84 -15.75
N PRO A 69 -19.75 -7.18 -14.60
CA PRO A 69 -18.56 -7.42 -13.81
C PRO A 69 -18.48 -8.87 -13.31
N ALA A 70 -17.41 -9.57 -13.67
CA ALA A 70 -17.21 -10.98 -13.34
C ALA A 70 -16.02 -11.19 -12.39
N MET A 71 -14.93 -10.43 -12.56
CA MET A 71 -13.73 -10.57 -11.75
C MET A 71 -13.06 -9.22 -11.50
N LEU A 72 -12.43 -9.08 -10.34
CA LEU A 72 -11.58 -7.98 -9.94
C LEU A 72 -10.16 -8.50 -9.74
N ILE A 73 -9.19 -7.90 -10.41
CA ILE A 73 -7.78 -8.25 -10.29
C ILE A 73 -7.03 -7.05 -9.75
N THR A 74 -6.26 -7.25 -8.70
CA THR A 74 -5.38 -6.23 -8.09
C THR A 74 -3.95 -6.75 -8.04
N HIS A 75 -2.98 -5.92 -8.45
CA HIS A 75 -1.56 -6.25 -8.31
C HIS A 75 -0.96 -5.59 -7.08
N ASP A 76 -0.31 -6.39 -6.25
CA ASP A 76 0.59 -5.94 -5.20
C ASP A 76 2.04 -6.01 -5.71
N PRO A 77 2.64 -4.88 -6.11
CA PRO A 77 4.01 -4.86 -6.62
C PRO A 77 5.06 -5.13 -5.54
N GLN A 78 4.74 -4.98 -4.24
CA GLN A 78 5.69 -5.26 -3.17
C GLN A 78 5.85 -6.76 -2.95
N GLN A 79 4.76 -7.50 -3.07
CA GLN A 79 4.73 -8.95 -2.88
C GLN A 79 4.90 -9.74 -4.19
N GLY A 80 4.75 -9.09 -5.36
CA GLY A 80 4.75 -9.76 -6.64
C GLY A 80 3.55 -10.69 -6.80
N MET A 81 2.41 -10.30 -6.23
CA MET A 81 1.20 -11.11 -6.15
C MET A 81 0.04 -10.42 -6.88
N LEU A 82 -0.77 -11.22 -7.58
CA LEU A 82 -2.09 -10.82 -8.06
C LEU A 82 -3.14 -11.35 -7.10
N LEU A 83 -3.92 -10.43 -6.52
CA LEU A 83 -5.15 -10.75 -5.82
C LEU A 83 -6.28 -10.81 -6.85
N VAL A 84 -6.92 -11.96 -6.97
CA VAL A 84 -8.04 -12.19 -7.86
C VAL A 84 -9.28 -12.43 -7.01
N GLN A 85 -10.31 -11.64 -7.25
CA GLN A 85 -11.60 -11.74 -6.59
C GLN A 85 -12.68 -11.92 -7.64
N ARG A 86 -13.41 -13.02 -7.57
CA ARG A 86 -14.61 -13.25 -8.37
C ARG A 86 -15.73 -12.36 -7.83
N LEU A 87 -16.53 -11.81 -8.73
CA LEU A 87 -17.66 -10.94 -8.43
C LEU A 87 -19.00 -11.61 -8.77
N ASN A 88 -18.97 -12.60 -9.65
CA ASN A 88 -20.13 -13.40 -10.02
C ASN A 88 -20.13 -14.76 -9.30
N ASP A 89 -21.33 -15.34 -9.17
CA ASP A 89 -21.57 -16.70 -8.66
C ASP A 89 -21.67 -17.74 -9.79
N VAL A 90 -21.35 -17.34 -11.03
CA VAL A 90 -21.42 -18.23 -12.19
C VAL A 90 -20.35 -19.30 -12.04
N ARG A 91 -20.79 -20.50 -11.65
CA ARG A 91 -19.94 -21.68 -11.55
C ARG A 91 -19.60 -22.14 -12.96
N GLU A 92 -18.37 -21.91 -13.39
CA GLU A 92 -17.87 -22.45 -14.65
C GLU A 92 -17.99 -23.99 -14.65
N GLY A 93 -18.15 -24.58 -15.85
CA GLY A 93 -18.23 -26.02 -16.03
C GLY A 93 -17.05 -26.71 -15.34
N ARG A 94 -17.30 -27.80 -14.61
CA ARG A 94 -16.39 -28.44 -13.63
C ARG A 94 -15.04 -28.92 -14.20
N GLU A 95 -14.78 -28.77 -15.49
CA GLU A 95 -13.67 -29.37 -16.23
C GLU A 95 -12.69 -28.32 -16.83
N ASP A 96 -13.07 -27.04 -16.89
CA ASP A 96 -12.25 -26.02 -17.57
C ASP A 96 -11.32 -25.28 -16.59
N SER A 97 -10.04 -25.23 -16.92
CA SER A 97 -9.05 -24.42 -16.18
C SER A 97 -9.08 -23.02 -16.75
N MET A 98 -9.20 -21.98 -15.93
CA MET A 98 -9.11 -20.60 -16.45
C MET A 98 -7.67 -20.12 -16.43
N GLN A 99 -7.27 -19.35 -17.43
CA GLN A 99 -5.94 -18.76 -17.48
C GLN A 99 -6.04 -17.24 -17.59
N ILE A 100 -5.23 -16.55 -16.79
CA ILE A 100 -5.17 -15.08 -16.78
C ILE A 100 -4.04 -14.64 -17.70
N TRP A 101 -4.30 -13.58 -18.46
CA TRP A 101 -3.40 -13.05 -19.48
C TRP A 101 -3.21 -11.55 -19.32
N ALA A 102 -1.98 -11.08 -19.52
CA ALA A 102 -1.67 -9.68 -19.76
C ALA A 102 -1.63 -9.41 -21.27
N ILE A 103 -2.35 -8.37 -21.69
CA ILE A 103 -2.48 -7.96 -23.09
C ILE A 103 -1.83 -6.58 -23.23
N ALA A 104 -0.90 -6.44 -24.18
CA ALA A 104 -0.16 -5.20 -24.44
C ALA A 104 -0.41 -4.75 -25.88
N GLY A 105 -1.57 -4.12 -26.12
CA GLY A 105 -2.03 -3.78 -27.48
C GLY A 105 -2.11 -5.01 -28.39
N ASP A 106 -1.45 -4.94 -29.55
CA ASP A 106 -1.44 -6.01 -30.55
C ASP A 106 -0.38 -7.11 -30.29
N ALA A 107 0.39 -7.00 -29.20
CA ALA A 107 1.35 -8.03 -28.83
C ALA A 107 0.65 -9.33 -28.39
N ALA A 108 1.34 -10.46 -28.56
CA ALA A 108 0.85 -11.75 -28.09
C ALA A 108 0.54 -11.70 -26.58
N PRO A 109 -0.65 -12.17 -26.14
CA PRO A 109 -0.99 -12.20 -24.73
C PRO A 109 0.02 -13.02 -23.92
N ARG A 110 0.47 -12.48 -22.78
CA ARG A 110 1.39 -13.16 -21.87
C ARG A 110 0.62 -13.83 -20.76
N SER A 111 0.87 -15.12 -20.56
CA SER A 111 0.27 -15.87 -19.45
C SER A 111 0.76 -15.34 -18.11
N LEU A 112 -0.19 -15.07 -17.21
CA LEU A 112 0.06 -14.69 -15.82
C LEU A 112 -0.09 -15.87 -14.86
N GLY A 113 -0.82 -16.91 -15.28
CA GLY A 113 -1.01 -18.13 -14.50
C GLY A 113 -2.41 -18.73 -14.66
N VAL A 114 -2.53 -19.98 -14.23
CA VAL A 114 -3.79 -20.73 -14.22
C VAL A 114 -4.53 -20.49 -12.91
N VAL A 115 -5.83 -20.25 -13.00
CA VAL A 115 -6.78 -20.16 -11.90
C VAL A 115 -7.20 -21.57 -11.51
N GLU A 116 -6.47 -22.15 -10.56
CA GLU A 116 -6.75 -23.49 -10.04
C GLU A 116 -7.75 -23.48 -8.85
N SER A 117 -8.03 -22.29 -8.32
CA SER A 117 -8.79 -22.11 -7.10
C SER A 117 -10.30 -22.03 -7.35
N LYS A 118 -11.05 -22.83 -6.58
CA LYS A 118 -12.51 -22.76 -6.49
C LYS A 118 -13.00 -21.67 -5.53
N TYR A 119 -12.09 -20.96 -4.88
CA TYR A 119 -12.42 -19.93 -3.90
C TYR A 119 -12.81 -18.60 -4.57
N GLN A 120 -13.69 -17.84 -3.92
CA GLN A 120 -14.13 -16.52 -4.38
C GLN A 120 -12.96 -15.54 -4.51
N THR A 121 -12.00 -15.63 -3.59
CA THR A 121 -10.81 -14.79 -3.57
C THR A 121 -9.59 -15.67 -3.42
N PHE A 122 -8.57 -15.42 -4.23
CA PHE A 122 -7.30 -16.13 -4.14
C PHE A 122 -6.15 -15.23 -4.61
N GLN A 123 -4.93 -15.61 -4.26
CA GLN A 123 -3.72 -14.93 -4.69
C GLN A 123 -2.92 -15.85 -5.60
N MET A 124 -2.27 -15.27 -6.61
CA MET A 124 -1.31 -15.99 -7.44
C MET A 124 -0.02 -15.18 -7.58
N PRO A 125 1.16 -15.83 -7.56
CA PRO A 125 2.41 -15.17 -7.87
C PRO A 125 2.43 -14.75 -9.34
N VAL A 126 2.97 -13.58 -9.62
CA VAL A 126 3.14 -13.08 -10.99
C VAL A 126 4.60 -12.70 -11.22
N ALA A 127 5.14 -13.05 -12.38
CA ALA A 127 6.48 -12.62 -12.75
C ALA A 127 6.49 -11.09 -12.96
N ALA A 128 7.51 -10.40 -12.43
CA ALA A 128 7.59 -8.94 -12.44
C ALA A 128 7.50 -8.33 -13.85
N ASN A 129 8.03 -9.03 -14.85
CA ASN A 129 8.01 -8.60 -16.26
C ASN A 129 6.70 -8.96 -17.00
N ALA A 130 5.87 -9.85 -16.46
CA ALA A 130 4.70 -10.37 -17.19
C ALA A 130 3.59 -9.32 -17.35
N LEU A 131 3.57 -8.30 -16.49
CA LEU A 131 2.63 -7.17 -16.53
C LEU A 131 3.19 -5.93 -17.22
N GLU A 132 4.46 -5.93 -17.63
CA GLU A 132 5.14 -4.75 -18.15
C GLU A 132 4.54 -4.28 -19.49
N GLY A 133 3.99 -3.07 -19.54
CA GLY A 133 3.33 -2.54 -20.73
C GLY A 133 1.93 -3.12 -21.00
N ALA A 134 1.37 -3.91 -20.07
CA ALA A 134 0.01 -4.39 -20.19
C ALA A 134 -0.99 -3.24 -20.13
N THR A 135 -1.92 -3.20 -21.08
CA THR A 135 -3.02 -2.23 -21.15
C THR A 135 -4.35 -2.86 -20.74
N GLU A 136 -4.46 -4.18 -20.89
CA GLU A 136 -5.65 -4.96 -20.57
C GLU A 136 -5.26 -6.28 -19.89
N ILE A 137 -6.20 -6.81 -19.11
CA ILE A 137 -6.15 -8.16 -18.57
C ILE A 137 -7.31 -8.95 -19.18
N GLY A 138 -7.04 -10.19 -19.55
CA GLY A 138 -8.03 -11.11 -20.08
C GLY A 138 -8.01 -12.45 -19.37
N VAL A 139 -9.14 -13.14 -19.37
CA VAL A 139 -9.27 -14.52 -18.91
C VAL A 139 -9.92 -15.35 -20.01
N SER A 140 -9.31 -16.49 -20.32
CA SER A 140 -9.86 -17.49 -21.23
C SER A 140 -10.13 -18.78 -20.48
N ALA A 141 -11.08 -19.57 -20.99
CA ALA A 141 -11.13 -20.98 -20.67
C ALA A 141 -9.91 -21.65 -21.31
N GLU A 142 -9.35 -22.66 -20.68
CA GLU A 142 -8.28 -23.47 -21.23
C GLU A 142 -8.52 -24.94 -20.89
N ASN A 143 -7.90 -25.82 -21.68
CA ASN A 143 -7.85 -27.23 -21.33
C ASN A 143 -7.17 -27.42 -19.97
N LYS A 144 -7.43 -28.56 -19.32
CA LYS A 144 -6.89 -28.89 -18.00
C LYS A 144 -5.36 -28.71 -17.96
N GLY A 145 -4.89 -27.84 -17.05
CA GLY A 145 -3.47 -27.51 -16.89
C GLY A 145 -3.01 -26.25 -17.66
N GLY A 146 -3.91 -25.60 -18.40
CA GLY A 146 -3.63 -24.36 -19.11
C GLY A 146 -2.75 -24.56 -20.36
N VAL A 147 -2.30 -23.43 -20.92
CA VAL A 147 -1.39 -23.36 -22.06
C VAL A 147 -0.03 -22.84 -21.60
N SER A 148 1.03 -23.40 -22.18
CA SER A 148 2.42 -23.04 -21.88
C SER A 148 2.69 -21.54 -22.09
N ALA A 149 3.58 -20.98 -21.27
CA ALA A 149 3.98 -19.59 -21.38
C ALA A 149 4.54 -19.28 -22.79
N GLY A 150 4.02 -18.22 -23.42
CA GLY A 150 4.42 -17.77 -24.76
C GLY A 150 3.48 -18.21 -25.90
N THR A 151 2.56 -19.13 -25.65
CA THR A 151 1.45 -19.43 -26.56
C THR A 151 0.24 -18.59 -26.18
N GLY A 152 -0.48 -18.04 -27.16
CA GLY A 152 -1.73 -17.32 -26.91
C GLY A 152 -2.85 -18.22 -26.35
N PRO A 153 -4.00 -17.63 -25.99
CA PRO A 153 -5.16 -18.39 -25.49
C PRO A 153 -5.65 -19.38 -26.56
N SER A 154 -5.98 -20.60 -26.14
CA SER A 154 -6.44 -21.64 -27.06
C SER A 154 -7.95 -21.62 -27.29
N LEU A 155 -8.71 -21.10 -26.32
CA LEU A 155 -10.15 -20.94 -26.40
C LEU A 155 -10.55 -19.45 -26.35
N PRO A 156 -11.82 -19.13 -26.62
CA PRO A 156 -12.31 -17.75 -26.56
C PRO A 156 -12.13 -17.09 -25.20
N TRP A 157 -12.11 -15.76 -25.22
CA TRP A 157 -12.10 -14.94 -24.02
C TRP A 157 -13.42 -15.07 -23.27
N LEU A 158 -13.32 -15.38 -21.97
CA LEU A 158 -14.45 -15.36 -21.05
C LEU A 158 -14.66 -13.94 -20.53
N PHE A 159 -13.58 -13.29 -20.10
CA PHE A 159 -13.63 -11.99 -19.45
C PHE A 159 -12.47 -11.10 -19.91
N LYS A 160 -12.72 -9.79 -20.01
CA LYS A 160 -11.70 -8.78 -20.32
C LYS A 160 -11.94 -7.47 -19.58
N GLY A 161 -10.87 -6.73 -19.33
CA GLY A 161 -10.95 -5.41 -18.73
C GLY A 161 -9.63 -4.65 -18.76
N TRP A 162 -9.73 -3.32 -18.75
CA TRP A 162 -8.59 -2.40 -18.75
C TRP A 162 -7.71 -2.57 -17.51
N TRP A 163 -6.39 -2.53 -17.73
CA TRP A 163 -5.39 -2.54 -16.66
C TRP A 163 -5.06 -1.12 -16.23
N ILE A 164 -5.64 -0.69 -15.11
CA ILE A 164 -5.61 0.70 -14.69
C ILE A 164 -4.61 0.86 -13.55
N LYS A 165 -3.64 1.75 -13.74
CA LYS A 165 -2.74 2.20 -12.67
C LYS A 165 -3.48 3.20 -11.79
N LYS A 166 -3.74 2.84 -10.52
CA LYS A 166 -4.27 3.79 -9.54
C LYS A 166 -3.16 4.78 -9.17
N SER A 167 -3.33 6.04 -9.56
CA SER A 167 -2.60 7.15 -8.98
C SER A 167 -3.07 7.36 -7.54
N VAL A 168 -2.13 7.36 -6.59
CA VAL A 168 -2.33 7.71 -5.19
C VAL A 168 -1.76 9.09 -4.92
#